data_AF-A0A419DIX4-F1
#
_entry.id   AF-A0A419DIX4-F1
#
_cell.length_a   1.000
_cell.length_b   1.000
_cell.length_c   1.000
_cell.angle_alpha   90.00
_cell.angle_beta   90.00
_cell.angle_gamma   90.00
#
_symmetry.space_group_name_H-M   'P 1'
#
loop_
_entity.id
_entity.type
_entity.pdbx_description
1 polymer ?
#
loop_
_entity_poly.entity_id
_entity_poly.type
_entity_poly.pdbx_seq_one_letter_code
_entity_poly.pdbx_strand_id
1 'polypeptide(L)' 'MTPETMKMLAVGLAVGLGMLGPGLGLGLIGYSALQGIARNPEARGPILTNMILIGGLTEAIGIYVLIVAIILAMVV' A
#
# COMPACT_ATOMS: atom_id res chain seq x y z
N MET A 1 -26.76 -5.72 17.16
CA MET A 1 -25.32 -5.42 17.13
C MET A 1 -25.12 -4.11 17.88
N THR A 2 -24.14 -4.00 18.78
CA THR A 2 -23.87 -2.72 19.47
C THR A 2 -23.15 -1.76 18.51
N PRO A 3 -23.24 -0.44 18.72
CA PRO A 3 -22.48 0.55 17.94
C PRO A 3 -20.98 0.26 17.93
N GLU A 4 -20.42 -0.16 19.09
CA GLU A 4 -19.01 -0.53 19.23
C GLU A 4 -18.60 -1.67 18.29
N THR A 5 -19.42 -2.73 18.22
CA THR A 5 -19.13 -3.87 17.34
C THR A 5 -19.21 -3.48 15.86
N MET A 6 -20.15 -2.60 15.49
CA MET A 6 -20.24 -2.07 14.12
C MET A 6 -19.02 -1.23 13.77
N LYS A 7 -18.53 -0.40 14.70
CA LYS A 7 -17.32 0.41 14.53
C LYS A 7 -16.08 -0.46 14.30
N MET A 8 -15.88 -1.49 15.12
CA MET A 8 -14.76 -2.43 14.94
C MET A 8 -14.80 -3.15 13.59
N LEU A 9 -15.99 -3.58 13.15
CA LEU A 9 -16.16 -4.20 11.85
C LEU A 9 -15.83 -3.22 10.70
N ALA A 10 -16.32 -1.98 10.79
CA ALA A 10 -16.05 -0.95 9.79
C ALA A 10 -14.55 -0.62 9.69
N VAL A 11 -13.84 -0.50 10.81
CA VAL A 11 -12.39 -0.31 10.84
C VAL A 11 -11.67 -1.48 10.16
N GLY A 12 -12.03 -2.72 10.52
CA GLY A 12 -11.42 -3.92 9.94
C GLY A 12 -11.64 -4.01 8.42
N LEU A 13 -12.84 -3.68 7.94
CA LEU A 13 -13.15 -3.67 6.51
C LEU A 13 -12.44 -2.54 5.77
N ALA A 14 -12.39 -1.33 6.34
CA ALA A 14 -11.72 -0.18 5.73
C ALA A 14 -10.22 -0.45 5.51
N VAL A 15 -9.54 -0.99 6.53
CA VAL A 15 -8.12 -1.37 6.42
C VAL A 15 -7.95 -2.54 5.48
N GLY A 16 -8.69 -3.63 5.70
CA GLY A 16 -8.52 -4.88 4.96
C GLY A 16 -8.71 -4.71 3.45
N LEU A 17 -9.76 -4.00 3.04
CA LEU A 17 -10.03 -3.74 1.63
C LEU A 17 -9.16 -2.60 1.07
N GLY A 18 -8.94 -1.54 1.86
CA GLY A 18 -8.15 -0.39 1.43
C GLY A 18 -6.68 -0.74 1.15
N MET A 19 -6.10 -1.65 1.91
CA MET A 19 -4.69 -2.06 1.76
C MET A 19 -4.43 -2.98 0.56
N LEU A 20 -5.46 -3.55 -0.07
CA LEU A 20 -5.28 -4.42 -1.23
C LEU A 20 -4.61 -3.69 -2.41
N GLY A 21 -5.02 -2.45 -2.69
CA GLY A 21 -4.46 -1.65 -3.77
C GLY A 21 -2.96 -1.37 -3.59
N PRO A 22 -2.54 -0.73 -2.49
CA PRO A 22 -1.13 -0.48 -2.18
C PRO A 22 -0.30 -1.76 -2.12
N GLY A 23 -0.80 -2.82 -1.46
CA GLY A 23 -0.08 -4.09 -1.33
C GLY A 23 0.16 -4.76 -2.69
N LEU A 24 -0.85 -4.83 -3.55
CA LEU A 24 -0.72 -5.36 -4.91
C LEU A 24 0.17 -4.48 -5.79
N GLY A 25 0.01 -3.15 -5.70
CA GLY A 25 0.81 -2.19 -6.44
C GLY A 25 2.29 -2.33 -6.12
N LEU A 26 2.65 -2.39 -4.84
CA LEU A 26 4.03 -2.55 -4.41
C LEU A 26 4.63 -3.90 -4.85
N GLY A 27 3.83 -4.97 -4.77
CA GLY A 27 4.22 -6.29 -5.28
C GLY A 27 4.53 -6.27 -6.78
N LEU A 28 3.69 -5.63 -7.59
CA LEU A 28 3.89 -5.49 -9.03
C LEU A 28 5.10 -4.62 -9.39
N ILE A 29 5.31 -3.53 -8.65
CA ILE A 29 6.46 -2.64 -8.81
C ILE A 29 7.77 -3.42 -8.56
N GLY A 30 7.85 -4.12 -7.42
CA GLY A 30 9.01 -4.94 -7.08
C GLY A 30 9.26 -6.05 -8.09
N TYR A 31 8.21 -6.78 -8.48
CA TYR A 31 8.30 -7.83 -9.50
C TYR A 31 8.86 -7.28 -10.83
N SER A 32 8.30 -6.17 -11.32
CA SER A 32 8.71 -5.58 -12.59
C SER A 32 10.15 -5.05 -12.55
N ALA A 33 10.56 -4.45 -11.43
CA ALA A 33 11.92 -3.98 -11.24
C ALA A 33 12.94 -5.14 -11.23
N LEU A 34 12.65 -6.23 -10.50
CA LEU A 34 13.52 -7.41 -10.45
C LEU A 34 13.64 -8.08 -11.83
N GLN A 35 12.53 -8.20 -12.56
CA GLN A 35 12.53 -8.73 -13.92
C GLN A 35 13.32 -7.84 -14.90
N GLY A 36 13.26 -6.51 -14.72
CA GLY A 36 14.05 -5.56 -15.51
C GLY A 36 15.56 -5.69 -15.24
N ILE A 37 15.94 -5.76 -13.97
CA ILE A 37 17.33 -5.93 -13.53
C ILE A 37 17.90 -7.26 -14.00
N ALA A 38 17.12 -8.35 -13.92
CA ALA A 38 17.55 -9.66 -14.39
C ALA A 38 17.86 -9.69 -15.90
N ARG A 39 17.12 -8.91 -16.70
CA ARG A 39 17.34 -8.79 -18.16
C ARG A 39 18.49 -7.84 -18.51
N ASN A 40 18.67 -6.77 -17.75
CA ASN A 40 19.77 -5.82 -17.94
C ASN A 40 20.37 -5.38 -16.59
N PRO A 41 21.40 -6.09 -16.10
CA PRO A 41 22.04 -5.78 -14.84
C PRO A 41 22.70 -4.40 -14.78
N GLU A 42 23.15 -3.87 -15.93
CA GLU A 42 23.80 -2.55 -16.00
C GLU A 42 22.80 -1.41 -15.71
N ALA A 43 21.51 -1.63 -15.99
CA ALA A 43 20.44 -0.68 -15.70
C ALA A 43 19.95 -0.70 -14.23
N ARG A 44 20.62 -1.44 -13.34
CA ARG A 44 20.19 -1.60 -11.94
C ARG A 44 19.99 -0.28 -11.19
N GLY A 45 20.93 0.66 -11.33
CA GLY A 45 20.85 1.96 -10.65
C GLY A 45 19.56 2.72 -10.98
N PRO A 46 19.34 3.07 -12.26
CA PRO A 46 18.11 3.75 -12.70
C PRO A 46 16.82 3.00 -12.35
N ILE A 47 16.79 1.67 -12.50
CA ILE A 47 15.59 0.86 -12.18
C ILE A 47 15.26 0.96 -10.69
N LEU A 48 16.26 0.83 -9.80
CA LEU A 48 16.04 0.93 -8.36
C LEU A 48 15.55 2.33 -7.95
N THR A 49 16.11 3.40 -8.52
CA THR A 49 15.67 4.78 -8.25
C THR A 49 14.19 4.96 -8.62
N ASN A 50 13.78 4.51 -9.80
CA ASN A 50 12.40 4.61 -10.25
C ASN A 50 11.46 3.72 -9.43
N MET A 51 11.91 2.51 -9.06
CA MET A 51 11.16 1.59 -8.20
C MET A 51 10.85 2.22 -6.84
N ILE A 52 11.83 2.87 -6.20
CA ILE A 52 11.64 3.52 -4.91
C ILE A 52 10.71 4.73 -5.04
N LEU A 53 10.87 5.55 -6.07
CA LEU A 53 10.00 6.70 -6.32
C LEU A 53 8.53 6.26 -6.46
N ILE A 54 8.27 5.30 -7.34
CA ILE A 54 6.90 4.81 -7.60
C ILE A 54 6.37 4.03 -6.39
N GLY A 55 7.23 3.26 -5.72
CA GLY A 55 6.89 2.56 -4.47
C GLY A 55 6.43 3.53 -3.38
N GLY A 56 7.15 4.64 -3.19
CA GLY A 56 6.75 5.69 -2.25
C GLY A 56 5.42 6.36 -2.62
N LEU A 57 5.20 6.64 -3.90
CA LEU A 57 3.92 7.19 -4.37
C LEU A 57 2.75 6.19 -4.18
N THR A 58 3.02 4.89 -4.31
CA THR A 58 2.03 3.83 -4.08
C THR A 58 1.70 3.71 -2.60
N GLU A 59 2.69 3.81 -1.72
CA GLU A 59 2.48 3.84 -0.26
C GLU A 59 1.71 5.06 0.23
N ALA A 60 1.76 6.20 -0.48
CA ALA A 60 0.94 7.35 -0.14
C ALA A 60 -0.57 6.99 -0.11
N ILE A 61 -1.01 6.06 -0.96
CA ILE A 61 -2.38 5.54 -0.96
C ILE A 61 -2.65 4.71 0.29
N GLY A 62 -1.68 3.89 0.72
CA GLY A 62 -1.76 3.11 1.97
C GLY A 62 -1.85 4.00 3.21
N ILE A 63 -1.13 5.13 3.23
CA ILE A 63 -1.22 6.10 4.30
C ILE A 63 -2.63 6.69 4.43
N TYR A 64 -3.33 6.96 3.32
CA TYR A 64 -4.72 7.42 3.40
C TYR A 64 -5.66 6.39 4.01
N VAL A 65 -5.45 5.10 3.73
CA VAL A 65 -6.20 4.00 4.35
C VAL A 65 -5.94 3.96 5.86
N LEU A 66 -4.68 4.10 6.28
CA LEU A 66 -4.31 4.16 7.70
C LEU A 66 -4.94 5.37 8.40
N ILE A 67 -4.92 6.55 7.77
CA ILE A 67 -5.53 7.77 8.31
C ILE A 67 -7.03 7.56 8.54
N VAL A 68 -7.74 7.05 7.53
CA VAL A 68 -9.19 6.78 7.64
C VAL A 68 -9.47 5.77 8.75
N ALA A 69 -8.67 4.71 8.85
CA ALA A 69 -8.81 3.71 9.90
C ALA A 69 -8.60 4.27 11.31
N ILE A 70 -7.59 5.13 11.49
CA ILE A 70 -7.32 5.80 12.77
C ILE A 70 -8.47 6.73 13.14
N ILE A 71 -8.99 7.52 12.18
CA ILE A 71 -10.14 8.41 12.41
C ILE A 71 -11.36 7.59 12.83
N LEU A 72 -11.65 6.50 12.11
CA LEU A 72 -12.78 5.61 12.43
C LEU A 72 -12.60 4.86 13.76
N ALA A 73 -11.37 4.62 14.22
CA ALA A 73 -11.12 3.88 15.46
C ALA A 73 -11.09 4.79 16.69
N MET A 74 -10.46 5.97 16.57
CA MET A 74 -10.05 6.79 17.70
C MET A 74 -10.81 8.12 17.82
N VAL A 75 -11.42 8.60 16.74
CA VAL A 75 -12.05 9.94 16.70
C VAL A 75 -13.57 9.84 16.63
N VAL A 76 -14.08 9.02 15.71
CA VAL A 76 -15.51 8.68 15.56
C VAL A 76 -15.86 7.57 16.53
#